data_AF-A0AAD9HZL3-F1
#
_entry.id   AF-A0AAD9HZL3-F1
#
_cell.length_a   1.000
_cell.length_b   1.000
_cell.length_c   1.000
_cell.angle_alpha   90.00
_cell.angle_beta   90.00
_cell.angle_gamma   90.00
#
_symmetry.space_group_name_H-M   'P 1'
#
loop_
_entity.id
_entity.type
_entity.pdbx_description
1 polymer ?
#
loop_
_entity_poly.entity_id
_entity_poly.type
_entity_poly.pdbx_seq_one_letter_code
_entity_poly.pdbx_strand_id
1 'polypeptide(L)' 'MPRQATREEMSEARVPLAYRDSCAHLLIPLNRCRYDTYYLPWKCQDERHSYEKCQYLAFKKRVAKMDELRAAKGGARSN' A
#
# COMPACT_ATOMS: atom_id res chain seq x y z
N MET A 1 11.84 1.60 -10.57
CA MET A 1 10.80 1.51 -9.52
C MET A 1 11.49 1.55 -8.17
N PRO A 2 10.92 2.22 -7.15
CA PRO A 2 11.47 2.16 -5.79
C PRO A 2 11.56 0.71 -5.32
N ARG A 3 12.61 0.40 -4.54
CA ARG A 3 12.88 -0.94 -4.02
C ARG A 3 11.72 -1.39 -3.12
N GLN A 4 11.22 -2.60 -3.36
CA GLN A 4 10.22 -3.22 -2.50
C GLN A 4 10.86 -3.70 -1.20
N ALA A 5 10.10 -3.66 -0.11
CA ALA A 5 10.57 -4.18 1.18
C ALA A 5 10.65 -5.70 1.10
N THR A 6 11.73 -6.28 1.62
CA THR A 6 11.83 -7.73 1.75
C THR A 6 10.90 -8.23 2.85
N ARG A 7 10.69 -9.55 2.89
CA ARG A 7 9.86 -10.17 3.92
C ARG A 7 10.48 -10.00 5.31
N GLU A 8 11.81 -10.09 5.37
CA GLU A 8 12.62 -9.90 6.56
C GLU A 8 12.46 -8.47 7.08
N GLU A 9 12.61 -7.46 6.21
CA GLU A 9 12.43 -6.04 6.57
C GLU A 9 11.02 -5.73 7.09
N MET A 10 9.97 -6.30 6.47
CA MET A 10 8.59 -6.14 6.96
C MET A 10 8.35 -6.83 8.31
N SER A 11 9.07 -7.94 8.58
CA SER A 11 9.01 -8.66 9.85
C SER A 11 9.71 -7.88 10.95
N GLU A 12 10.92 -7.38 10.68
CA GLU A 12 11.71 -6.55 11.60
C GLU A 12 10.98 -5.26 11.97
N ALA A 13 10.36 -4.60 10.99
CA ALA A 13 9.52 -3.41 11.19
C ALA A 13 8.15 -3.72 11.79
N ARG A 14 7.85 -4.99 12.12
CA ARG A 14 6.59 -5.46 12.72
C ARG A 14 5.34 -4.98 11.98
N VAL A 15 5.41 -4.97 10.64
CA VAL A 15 4.27 -4.56 9.81
C VAL A 15 3.12 -5.57 9.97
N PRO A 16 1.89 -5.14 10.28
CA PRO A 16 0.73 -6.04 10.37
C PRO A 16 0.47 -6.72 9.02
N LEU A 17 -0.02 -7.97 9.05
CA LEU A 17 -0.19 -8.79 7.84
C LEU A 17 -1.01 -8.10 6.73
N ALA A 18 -2.06 -7.37 7.11
CA ALA A 18 -2.90 -6.62 6.16
C ALA A 18 -2.15 -5.54 5.37
N TYR A 19 -1.01 -5.06 5.88
CA TYR A 19 -0.21 -4.00 5.26
C TYR A 19 1.11 -4.52 4.68
N ARG A 20 1.32 -5.84 4.64
CA ARG A 20 2.49 -6.46 3.98
C ARG A 20 2.27 -6.61 2.48
N ASP A 21 2.01 -5.48 1.82
CA ASP A 21 1.74 -5.42 0.39
C ASP A 21 2.91 -4.78 -0.39
N SER A 22 2.71 -4.56 -1.69
CA SER A 22 3.68 -3.91 -2.56
C SER A 22 3.95 -2.42 -2.24
N CYS A 23 3.32 -1.87 -1.21
CA CYS A 23 3.50 -0.49 -0.75
C CYS A 23 4.16 -0.42 0.64
N ALA A 24 4.48 -1.57 1.26
CA ALA A 24 5.07 -1.64 2.60
C ALA A 24 6.40 -0.88 2.73
N HIS A 25 7.19 -0.78 1.65
CA HIS A 25 8.44 -0.01 1.62
C HIS A 25 8.26 1.50 1.92
N LEU A 26 7.06 2.04 1.71
CA LEU A 26 6.70 3.42 2.08
C LEU A 26 6.07 3.51 3.47
N LEU A 27 5.44 2.43 3.94
CA LEU A 27 4.81 2.40 5.26
C LEU A 27 5.84 2.34 6.39
N ILE A 28 6.94 1.62 6.21
CA ILE A 28 8.03 1.52 7.20
C ILE A 28 8.59 2.92 7.55
N PRO A 29 9.05 3.76 6.60
CA PRO A 29 9.54 5.09 6.92
C PRO A 29 8.44 6.02 7.45
N LEU A 30 7.21 5.91 6.95
CA LEU A 30 6.07 6.67 7.48
C LEU A 30 5.80 6.37 8.95
N ASN A 31 5.81 5.08 9.33
CA ASN A 31 5.60 4.69 10.72
C ASN A 31 6.74 5.14 11.61
N ARG A 32 7.99 5.10 11.13
CA ARG A 32 9.13 5.67 11.85
C ARG A 32 8.93 7.17 12.10
N CYS A 33 8.60 7.95 11.07
CA CYS A 33 8.34 9.38 11.21
C CYS A 33 7.18 9.65 12.19
N ARG A 34 6.11 8.85 12.15
CA ARG A 34 4.99 8.96 13.09
C ARG A 34 5.42 8.73 14.54
N TYR A 35 6.22 7.70 14.81
CA TYR A 35 6.76 7.47 16.16
C TYR A 35 7.66 8.62 16.61
N ASP A 36 8.60 9.05 15.77
CA ASP A 36 9.56 10.12 16.08
C ASP A 36 8.88 11.48 16.33
N THR A 37 7.73 11.71 15.69
CA THR A 37 6.97 12.96 15.80
C THR A 37 5.72 12.85 16.66
N TYR A 38 5.56 11.78 17.46
CA TYR A 38 4.40 11.55 18.33
C TYR A 38 3.05 11.62 17.59
N TYR A 39 3.00 11.13 16.34
CA TYR A 39 1.81 11.04 15.50
C TYR A 39 1.11 12.38 15.23
N LEU A 40 1.86 13.49 15.27
CA LEU A 40 1.30 14.81 14.96
C LEU A 40 0.78 14.87 13.51
N PRO A 41 -0.48 15.29 13.27
CA PRO A 41 -1.14 15.14 11.96
C PRO A 41 -0.60 16.08 10.86
N TRP A 42 0.14 17.13 11.24
CA TRP A 42 0.81 18.05 10.32
C TRP A 42 2.28 17.67 10.05
N LYS A 43 2.79 16.60 10.67
CA LYS A 43 4.11 16.03 10.37
C LYS A 43 3.96 14.82 9.45
N CYS A 44 5.03 14.47 8.73
CA CYS A 44 5.11 13.29 7.85
C CYS A 44 4.09 13.28 6.69
N GLN A 45 3.68 14.45 6.19
CA GLN A 45 2.64 14.56 5.16
C GLN A 45 3.09 13.98 3.82
N ASP A 46 4.35 14.18 3.45
CA ASP A 46 4.90 13.70 2.17
C ASP A 46 5.01 12.18 2.16
N GLU A 47 5.47 11.58 3.25
CA GLU A 47 5.54 10.12 3.40
C GLU A 47 4.13 9.52 3.42
N ARG A 48 3.17 10.18 4.10
CA ARG A 48 1.77 9.75 4.12
C ARG A 48 1.18 9.77 2.72
N HIS A 49 1.32 10.88 2.02
CA HIS A 49 0.75 11.04 0.68
C HIS A 49 1.40 10.09 -0.33
N SER A 50 2.71 9.86 -0.20
CA SER A 50 3.42 8.90 -1.04
C SER A 50 2.88 7.47 -0.85
N TYR A 51 2.66 7.05 0.40
CA TYR A 51 2.07 5.75 0.71
C TYR A 51 0.63 5.62 0.19
N GLU A 52 -0.20 6.64 0.42
CA GLU A 52 -1.60 6.69 -0.07
C GLU A 52 -1.67 6.62 -1.60
N LYS A 53 -0.80 7.35 -2.31
CA LYS A 53 -0.71 7.29 -3.76
C LYS A 53 -0.33 5.90 -4.24
N CYS A 54 0.61 5.22 -3.58
CA CYS A 54 0.96 3.84 -3.91
C CYS A 54 -0.26 2.91 -3.78
N GLN A 55 -0.98 3.01 -2.66
CA GLN A 55 -2.20 2.21 -2.41
C GLN A 55 -3.29 2.47 -3.45
N TYR A 56 -3.49 3.73 -3.81
CA TYR A 56 -4.44 4.12 -4.85
C TYR A 56 -4.09 3.50 -6.20
N LEU A 57 -2.81 3.54 -6.60
CA LEU A 57 -2.35 2.90 -7.84
C LEU A 57 -2.51 1.37 -7.79
N ALA A 58 -2.22 0.73 -6.66
CA ALA A 58 -2.46 -0.69 -6.46
C ALA A 58 -3.94 -1.05 -6.56
N PHE A 59 -4.82 -0.21 -6.01
CA PHE A 59 -6.27 -0.35 -6.14
C PHE A 59 -6.72 -0.24 -7.61
N LYS A 60 -6.25 0.76 -8.36
CA LYS A 60 -6.60 0.89 -9.79
C LYS A 60 -6.18 -0.33 -10.60
N LYS A 61 -5.03 -0.94 -10.30
CA LYS A 61 -4.60 -2.20 -10.92
C LYS A 61 -5.58 -3.34 -10.63
N ARG A 62 -6.08 -3.44 -9.39
CA ARG A 62 -7.10 -4.45 -9.03
C ARG A 62 -8.43 -4.20 -9.73
N VAL A 63 -8.85 -2.94 -9.87
CA VAL A 63 -10.06 -2.58 -10.63
C VAL A 63 -9.93 -2.98 -12.10
N ALA A 64 -8.82 -2.60 -12.74
CA ALA A 64 -8.54 -3.00 -14.12
C ALA A 64 -8.56 -4.53 -14.28
N LYS A 65 -7.98 -5.26 -13.32
CA LYS A 65 -8.02 -6.73 -13.34
C LYS A 65 -9.45 -7.28 -13.22
N MET A 66 -10.28 -6.66 -12.40
CA MET A 66 -11.69 -7.04 -12.28
C MET A 66 -12.48 -6.76 -13.56
N ASP A 67 -12.18 -5.66 -14.26
CA ASP A 67 -12.83 -5.33 -15.52
C ASP A 67 -12.44 -6.31 -16.63
N GLU A 68 -11.17 -6.72 -16.71
CA GLU A 68 -10.72 -7.82 -17.59
C GLU A 68 -11.50 -9.11 -17.32
N LEU A 69 -11.64 -9.50 -16.05
CA LEU A 69 -12.36 -10.71 -15.65
C LEU A 69 -13.85 -10.63 -15.98
N ARG A 70 -14.48 -9.46 -15.85
CA ARG A 70 -15.87 -9.24 -16.23
C ARG A 70 -16.07 -9.33 -17.73
N ALA A 71 -15.18 -8.72 -18.51
CA ALA A 71 -15.22 -8.80 -19.97
C ALA A 71 -15.08 -10.26 -20.45
N ALA A 72 -14.15 -11.02 -19.86
CA ALA A 72 -13.98 -12.44 -20.15
C ALA A 72 -15.22 -13.31 -19.80
N LYS A 73 -16.03 -12.87 -18.83
CA LYS A 73 -17.29 -13.53 -18.43
C LYS A 73 -18.53 -12.98 -19.16
N GLY A 74 -18.36 -12.22 -20.24
CA GLY A 74 -19.49 -11.65 -20.99
C GLY A 74 -20.33 -10.65 -20.18
N GLY A 75 -19.73 -9.96 -19.22
CA GLY A 75 -20.41 -8.97 -18.37
C GLY A 75 -21.14 -9.53 -17.15
N ALA A 76 -21.11 -10.86 -16.93
CA ALA A 76 -21.71 -11.47 -15.74
C ALA A 76 -20.99 -11.05 -14.45
N ARG A 77 -21.77 -10.59 -13.45
CA ARG A 77 -21.26 -10.40 -12.08
C ARG A 77 -20.98 -11.75 -11.44
N SER A 78 -19.89 -11.85 -10.67
CA SER A 78 -19.52 -13.07 -9.95
C SER A 78 -20.22 -13.21 -8.59
N ASN A 79 -21.47 -12.77 -8.50
CA ASN A 79 -22.34 -12.88 -7.31
C ASN A 79 -23.53 -13.74 -7.70
#